data_AF-A0AAP5MCV2-F1
#
_entry.id   AF-A0AAP5MCV2-F1
#
_cell.length_a   1.000
_cell.length_b   1.000
_cell.length_c   1.000
_cell.angle_alpha   90.00
_cell.angle_beta   90.00
_cell.angle_gamma   90.00
#
_symmetry.space_group_name_H-M   'P 1'
#
loop_
_entity.id
_entity.type
_entity.pdbx_description
1 polymer ?
#
loop_
_entity_poly.entity_id
_entity_poly.type
_entity_poly.pdbx_seq_one_letter_code
_entity_poly.pdbx_strand_id
1 'polypeptide(L)'
;MKSFDPDTIYVESTVSSGSQQPNVLQRYRDSEVMFTAEQARERGAAILRAAAYAETEAAVFKTLIGINPKSKGFGEIPKKDLEMAAMMLQLVRDQREPLPQGIDCIFGFNTQKPIVVLEWNEVKLQLDLPEARHHALALLAAADAADSDAFLYQFMTGATDMELEEVGVLIQQFALYRQRRQLESMIG
;
A
#
# COMPACT_ATOMS: atom_id res chain seq x y z
N MET A 1 1.45 25.89 5.56
CA MET A 1 0.81 24.59 5.33
C MET A 1 0.97 24.24 3.87
N LYS A 2 1.53 23.06 3.53
CA LYS A 2 1.49 22.58 2.15
C LYS A 2 0.02 22.26 1.83
N SER A 3 -0.47 22.74 0.69
CA SER A 3 -1.73 22.27 0.13
C SER A 3 -1.59 20.77 -0.14
N PHE A 4 -2.31 19.94 0.60
CA PHE A 4 -2.39 18.51 0.32
C PHE A 4 -3.20 18.30 -0.95
N ASP A 5 -2.70 17.49 -1.87
CA ASP A 5 -3.50 16.97 -2.97
C ASP A 5 -4.57 16.03 -2.38
N PRO A 6 -5.87 16.34 -2.53
CA PRO A 6 -6.95 15.57 -1.93
C PRO A 6 -7.07 14.14 -2.48
N ASP A 7 -6.46 13.85 -3.63
CA ASP A 7 -6.51 12.54 -4.27
C ASP A 7 -5.26 11.69 -4.04
N THR A 8 -4.33 12.17 -3.19
CA THR A 8 -3.14 11.41 -2.79
C THR A 8 -3.35 10.72 -1.44
N ILE A 9 -2.91 9.46 -1.34
CA ILE A 9 -2.84 8.75 -0.05
C ILE A 9 -1.57 9.16 0.67
N TYR A 10 -1.70 9.62 1.91
CA TYR A 10 -0.56 9.96 2.77
C TYR A 10 -0.36 8.88 3.82
N VAL A 11 0.90 8.54 4.05
CA VAL A 11 1.30 7.60 5.09
C VAL A 11 2.43 8.22 5.89
N GLU A 12 2.27 8.31 7.20
CA GLU A 12 3.27 8.87 8.11
C GLU A 12 3.44 8.00 9.36
N SER A 13 4.67 7.92 9.88
CA SER A 13 4.90 7.36 11.22
C SER A 13 4.40 8.34 12.27
N THR A 14 3.84 7.82 13.36
CA THR A 14 3.41 8.61 14.51
C THR A 14 3.72 7.91 15.82
N VAL A 15 4.13 8.69 16.82
CA VAL A 15 4.32 8.24 18.20
C VAL A 15 3.30 9.00 19.03
N SER A 16 2.26 8.32 19.50
CA SER A 16 1.24 8.95 20.35
C SER A 16 1.80 9.18 21.75
N SER A 17 1.61 10.39 22.28
CA SER A 17 2.00 10.75 23.64
C SER A 17 1.25 9.87 24.65
N GLY A 18 1.87 8.77 25.06
CA GLY A 18 1.32 7.81 26.02
C GLY A 18 1.31 6.35 25.56
N SER A 19 1.42 6.07 24.26
CA SER A 19 1.64 4.68 23.81
C SER A 19 3.10 4.55 23.37
N GLN A 20 3.83 3.64 23.99
CA GLN A 20 5.17 3.24 23.54
C GLN A 20 5.12 2.46 22.21
N GLN A 21 3.94 2.30 21.62
CA GLN A 21 3.74 1.50 20.43
C GLN A 21 3.93 2.36 19.17
N PRO A 22 4.78 1.90 18.23
CA PRO A 22 4.98 2.56 16.96
C PRO A 22 3.71 2.44 16.11
N ASN A 23 3.18 3.59 15.69
CA ASN A 23 1.97 3.65 14.89
C ASN A 23 2.25 4.26 13.51
N VAL A 24 1.41 3.89 12.55
CA VAL A 24 1.40 4.41 11.18
C VAL A 24 0.02 4.99 10.91
N LEU A 25 -0.02 6.25 10.50
CA LEU A 25 -1.25 6.93 10.12
C LEU A 25 -1.37 6.94 8.60
N GLN A 26 -2.47 6.38 8.10
CA GLN A 26 -2.87 6.48 6.71
C GLN A 26 -4.01 7.49 6.58
N ARG A 27 -3.85 8.49 5.71
CA ARG A 27 -4.87 9.51 5.41
C ARG A 27 -5.26 9.50 3.94
N TYR A 28 -6.54 9.63 3.65
CA TYR A 28 -7.07 9.89 2.32
C TYR A 28 -8.33 10.75 2.43
N ARG A 29 -8.32 11.94 1.81
CA ARG A 29 -9.35 12.97 1.98
C ARG A 29 -9.61 13.21 3.48
N ASP A 30 -10.86 13.14 3.91
CA ASP A 30 -11.28 13.34 5.30
C ASP A 30 -11.28 12.04 6.14
N SER A 31 -10.76 10.94 5.58
CA SER A 31 -10.69 9.64 6.26
C SER A 31 -9.27 9.35 6.74
N GLU A 32 -9.16 9.00 8.01
CA GLU A 32 -7.91 8.59 8.64
C GLU A 32 -8.06 7.19 9.25
N VAL A 33 -6.99 6.40 9.19
CA VAL A 33 -6.91 5.12 9.88
C VAL A 33 -5.52 4.95 10.46
N MET A 34 -5.46 4.52 11.72
CA MET A 34 -4.21 4.28 12.44
C MET A 34 -3.97 2.78 12.53
N PHE A 35 -2.74 2.38 12.24
CA PHE A 35 -2.25 1.02 12.36
C PHE A 35 -1.10 0.98 13.35
N THR A 36 -0.91 -0.15 14.02
CA THR A 36 0.41 -0.46 14.58
C THR A 36 1.42 -0.67 13.45
N ALA A 37 2.72 -0.55 13.73
CA ALA A 37 3.76 -0.87 12.73
C ALA A 37 3.63 -2.29 12.17
N GLU A 38 3.28 -3.27 13.00
CA GLU A 38 3.03 -4.65 12.56
C GLU A 38 1.84 -4.74 11.59
N GLN A 39 0.70 -4.15 11.93
CA GLN A 39 -0.47 -4.09 11.04
C GLN A 39 -0.17 -3.37 9.73
N ALA A 40 0.62 -2.29 9.77
CA ALA A 40 1.05 -1.59 8.56
C ALA A 40 1.94 -2.47 7.66
N ARG A 41 2.82 -3.29 8.24
CA ARG A 41 3.62 -4.27 7.49
C ARG A 41 2.78 -5.35 6.84
N GLU A 42 1.88 -5.95 7.61
CA GLU A 42 0.96 -6.97 7.11
C GLU A 42 0.11 -6.42 5.96
N ARG A 43 -0.42 -5.21 6.13
CA ARG A 43 -1.21 -4.52 5.10
C ARG A 43 -0.39 -4.21 3.86
N GLY A 44 0.82 -3.66 4.01
CA GLY A 44 1.75 -3.41 2.90
C GLY A 44 2.08 -4.68 2.12
N ALA A 45 2.43 -5.77 2.81
CA ALA A 45 2.72 -7.06 2.20
C ALA A 45 1.48 -7.65 1.49
N ALA A 46 0.29 -7.51 2.07
CA ALA A 46 -0.95 -7.97 1.47
C ALA A 46 -1.31 -7.20 0.18
N ILE A 47 -1.04 -5.89 0.13
CA ILE A 47 -1.25 -5.09 -1.09
C ILE A 47 -0.29 -5.56 -2.20
N LEU A 48 0.96 -5.88 -1.88
CA LEU A 48 1.91 -6.45 -2.86
C LEU A 48 1.45 -7.82 -3.38
N ARG A 49 0.92 -8.69 -2.50
CA ARG A 49 0.32 -9.96 -2.91
C ARG A 49 -0.89 -9.75 -3.82
N ALA A 50 -1.80 -8.84 -3.46
CA ALA A 50 -2.96 -8.49 -4.28
C ALA A 50 -2.54 -7.97 -5.67
N ALA A 51 -1.50 -7.14 -5.74
CA ALA A 51 -0.93 -6.66 -6.99
C ALA A 51 -0.39 -7.81 -7.85
N ALA A 52 0.34 -8.76 -7.26
CA ALA A 52 0.87 -9.94 -7.96
C ALA A 52 -0.27 -10.87 -8.45
N TYR A 53 -1.33 -11.04 -7.65
CA TYR A 53 -2.51 -11.79 -8.04
C TYR A 53 -3.24 -11.13 -9.21
N ALA A 54 -3.47 -9.82 -9.15
CA ALA A 54 -4.09 -9.06 -10.24
C ALA A 54 -3.28 -9.20 -11.55
N GLU A 55 -1.96 -9.07 -11.47
CA GLU A 55 -1.05 -9.22 -12.61
C GLU A 55 -1.10 -10.62 -13.21
N THR A 56 -1.13 -11.66 -12.36
CA THR A 56 -1.25 -13.06 -12.79
C THR A 56 -2.60 -13.33 -13.47
N GLU A 57 -3.71 -12.84 -12.91
CA GLU A 57 -5.03 -12.94 -13.56
C GLU A 57 -5.04 -12.26 -14.93
N ALA A 58 -4.50 -11.04 -14.99
CA ALA A 58 -4.43 -10.28 -16.22
C ALA A 58 -3.61 -11.04 -17.28
N ALA A 59 -2.49 -11.64 -16.90
CA ALA A 59 -1.65 -12.43 -17.79
C ALA A 59 -2.39 -13.67 -18.31
N VAL A 60 -2.96 -14.49 -17.42
CA VAL A 60 -3.73 -15.69 -17.79
C VAL A 60 -4.87 -15.36 -18.73
N PHE A 61 -5.66 -14.32 -18.40
CA PHE A 61 -6.79 -13.91 -19.21
C PHE A 61 -6.36 -13.45 -20.60
N LYS A 62 -5.32 -12.60 -20.67
CA LYS A 62 -4.77 -12.09 -21.94
C LYS A 62 -4.20 -13.19 -22.82
N THR A 63 -3.58 -14.22 -22.23
CA THR A 63 -3.04 -15.38 -22.96
C THR A 63 -4.14 -16.22 -23.58
N LEU A 64 -5.27 -16.41 -22.88
CA LEU A 64 -6.33 -17.32 -23.33
C LEU A 64 -7.27 -16.69 -24.36
N ILE A 65 -7.56 -15.39 -24.24
CA ILE A 65 -8.53 -14.71 -25.10
C ILE A 65 -7.89 -14.09 -26.34
N GLY A 66 -6.56 -13.92 -26.34
CA GLY A 66 -5.84 -13.24 -27.41
C GLY A 66 -6.13 -11.74 -27.41
N ILE A 67 -5.09 -10.92 -27.37
CA ILE A 67 -5.27 -9.47 -27.50
C ILE A 67 -5.26 -9.13 -28.98
N ASN A 68 -6.39 -8.65 -29.52
CA ASN A 68 -6.38 -7.99 -30.81
C ASN A 68 -5.88 -6.54 -30.60
N PRO A 69 -4.66 -6.19 -31.03
CA PRO A 69 -4.09 -4.86 -30.78
C PRO A 69 -4.84 -3.74 -31.52
N LYS A 70 -5.75 -4.07 -32.45
CA LYS A 70 -6.53 -3.10 -33.22
C LYS A 70 -7.93 -2.83 -32.65
N SER A 71 -8.40 -3.58 -31.66
CA SER A 71 -9.70 -3.35 -31.03
C SER A 71 -9.56 -2.58 -29.71
N LYS A 72 -10.49 -1.66 -29.44
CA LYS A 72 -10.72 -1.17 -28.08
C LYS A 72 -11.36 -2.32 -27.29
N GLY A 73 -10.62 -2.96 -26.41
CA GLY A 73 -11.09 -4.13 -25.65
C GLY A 73 -10.83 -5.46 -26.37
N PHE A 74 -11.53 -6.51 -25.96
CA PHE A 74 -11.30 -7.87 -26.44
C PHE A 74 -12.06 -8.23 -27.73
N GLY A 75 -12.95 -7.36 -28.23
CA GLY A 75 -13.82 -7.69 -29.36
C GLY A 75 -14.85 -8.77 -29.01
N GLU A 76 -15.38 -9.46 -30.02
CA GLU A 76 -16.21 -10.65 -29.81
C GLU A 76 -15.33 -11.83 -29.42
N ILE A 77 -15.44 -12.26 -28.16
CA ILE A 77 -14.74 -13.43 -27.62
C ILE A 77 -15.63 -14.66 -27.83
N PRO A 78 -15.15 -15.75 -28.45
CA PRO A 78 -15.89 -17.00 -28.51
C PRO A 78 -16.26 -17.48 -27.10
N LYS A 79 -17.51 -17.90 -26.90
CA LYS A 79 -18.02 -18.33 -25.58
C LYS A 79 -17.12 -19.38 -24.92
N LYS A 80 -16.58 -20.32 -25.71
CA LYS A 80 -15.68 -21.38 -25.25
C LYS A 80 -14.39 -20.82 -24.64
N ASP A 81 -13.82 -19.78 -25.22
CA ASP A 81 -12.57 -19.18 -24.73
C ASP A 81 -12.81 -18.41 -23.42
N LEU A 82 -13.99 -17.78 -23.31
CA LEU A 82 -14.41 -17.14 -22.05
C LEU A 82 -14.64 -18.17 -20.93
N GLU A 83 -15.28 -19.30 -21.22
CA GLU A 83 -15.48 -20.40 -20.26
C GLU A 83 -14.15 -20.99 -19.80
N MET A 84 -13.21 -21.21 -20.73
CA MET A 84 -11.86 -21.68 -20.41
C MET A 84 -11.08 -20.66 -19.57
N ALA A 85 -11.16 -19.37 -19.91
CA ALA A 85 -10.54 -18.31 -19.13
C ALA A 85 -11.11 -18.22 -17.71
N ALA A 86 -12.43 -18.33 -17.55
CA ALA A 86 -13.08 -18.35 -16.24
C ALA A 86 -12.63 -19.55 -15.39
N MET A 87 -12.56 -20.75 -15.98
CA MET A 87 -12.08 -21.94 -15.28
C MET A 87 -10.62 -21.79 -14.83
N MET A 88 -9.73 -21.29 -15.71
CA MET A 88 -8.32 -21.08 -15.37
C MET A 88 -8.15 -20.00 -14.30
N LEU A 89 -8.90 -18.90 -14.38
CA LEU A 89 -8.88 -17.88 -13.34
C LEU A 89 -9.36 -18.44 -11.99
N GLN A 90 -10.39 -19.28 -11.98
CA GLN A 90 -10.84 -19.93 -10.76
C GLN A 90 -9.75 -20.81 -10.15
N LEU A 91 -9.07 -21.64 -10.96
CA LEU A 91 -7.95 -22.46 -10.50
C LEU A 91 -6.83 -21.62 -9.89
N VAL A 92 -6.49 -20.48 -10.49
CA VAL A 92 -5.48 -19.56 -9.94
C VAL A 92 -5.97 -18.93 -8.64
N ARG A 93 -7.27 -18.61 -8.51
CA ARG A 93 -7.87 -18.04 -7.30
C ARG A 93 -7.89 -19.04 -6.14
N ASP A 94 -8.21 -20.29 -6.42
CA ASP A 94 -8.29 -21.37 -5.41
C ASP A 94 -6.93 -21.68 -4.77
N GLN A 95 -5.82 -21.34 -5.46
CA GLN A 95 -4.46 -21.52 -4.96
C GLN A 95 -3.92 -20.33 -4.15
N ARG A 96 -4.70 -19.26 -3.99
CA ARG A 96 -4.22 -18.05 -3.31
C ARG A 96 -4.30 -18.17 -1.81
N GLU A 97 -3.39 -17.47 -1.17
CA GLU A 97 -3.57 -17.12 0.23
C GLU A 97 -4.73 -16.11 0.32
N PRO A 98 -5.61 -16.24 1.32
CA PRO A 98 -6.68 -15.28 1.52
C PRO A 98 -6.09 -13.89 1.79
N LEU A 99 -6.65 -12.88 1.12
CA LEU A 99 -6.30 -11.49 1.39
C LEU A 99 -7.02 -11.02 2.67
N PRO A 100 -6.40 -10.16 3.49
CA PRO A 100 -7.04 -9.54 4.64
C PRO A 100 -8.30 -8.75 4.23
N GLN A 101 -9.20 -8.53 5.18
CA GLN A 101 -10.39 -7.72 4.97
C GLN A 101 -10.02 -6.32 4.44
N GLY A 102 -10.77 -5.87 3.43
CA GLY A 102 -10.58 -4.56 2.80
C GLY A 102 -9.39 -4.50 1.83
N ILE A 103 -8.84 -5.64 1.40
CA ILE A 103 -7.91 -5.72 0.29
C ILE A 103 -8.44 -6.77 -0.68
N ASP A 104 -8.60 -6.37 -1.95
CA ASP A 104 -9.04 -7.26 -3.01
C ASP A 104 -8.26 -6.94 -4.30
N CYS A 105 -8.37 -7.81 -5.29
CA CYS A 105 -7.77 -7.62 -6.61
C CYS A 105 -8.76 -8.01 -7.70
N ILE A 106 -8.82 -7.19 -8.75
CA ILE A 106 -9.71 -7.43 -9.89
C ILE A 106 -8.96 -7.22 -11.19
N PHE A 107 -9.42 -7.91 -12.23
CA PHE A 107 -9.04 -7.61 -13.60
C PHE A 107 -10.16 -6.79 -14.27
N GLY A 108 -9.89 -5.52 -14.58
CA GLY A 108 -10.87 -4.66 -15.24
C GLY A 108 -11.08 -5.08 -16.70
N PHE A 109 -12.23 -5.68 -17.02
CA PHE A 109 -12.51 -6.17 -18.38
C PHE A 109 -12.44 -5.06 -19.45
N ASN A 110 -12.97 -3.87 -19.12
CA ASN A 110 -12.99 -2.73 -20.04
C ASN A 110 -11.63 -2.02 -20.14
N THR A 111 -10.92 -1.87 -19.03
CA THR A 111 -9.61 -1.20 -19.00
C THR A 111 -8.46 -2.13 -19.41
N GLN A 112 -8.70 -3.45 -19.36
CA GLN A 112 -7.69 -4.50 -19.50
C GLN A 112 -6.50 -4.32 -18.55
N LYS A 113 -6.76 -3.66 -17.42
CA LYS A 113 -5.76 -3.37 -16.40
C LYS A 113 -6.02 -4.22 -15.15
N PRO A 114 -4.98 -4.82 -14.57
CA PRO A 114 -5.04 -5.30 -13.20
C PRO A 114 -5.19 -4.11 -12.23
N ILE A 115 -6.08 -4.28 -11.25
CA ILE A 115 -6.45 -3.25 -10.27
C ILE A 115 -6.42 -3.89 -8.88
N VAL A 116 -5.89 -3.16 -7.90
CA VAL A 116 -6.01 -3.50 -6.48
C VAL A 116 -7.10 -2.63 -5.88
N VAL A 117 -8.01 -3.24 -5.13
CA VAL A 117 -9.09 -2.55 -4.43
C VAL A 117 -8.75 -2.49 -2.96
N LEU A 118 -8.75 -1.29 -2.39
CA LEU A 118 -8.53 -1.05 -0.98
C LEU A 118 -9.81 -0.47 -0.37
N GLU A 119 -10.22 -1.02 0.76
CA GLU A 119 -11.41 -0.59 1.50
C GLU A 119 -11.05 -0.42 2.98
N TRP A 120 -11.43 0.72 3.54
CA TRP A 120 -11.35 1.01 4.97
C TRP A 120 -12.35 2.12 5.31
N ASN A 121 -13.04 1.97 6.45
CA ASN A 121 -14.15 2.85 6.82
C ASN A 121 -15.16 2.94 5.66
N GLU A 122 -15.46 4.16 5.18
CA GLU A 122 -16.32 4.43 4.02
C GLU A 122 -15.51 4.67 2.72
N VAL A 123 -14.19 4.53 2.77
CA VAL A 123 -13.31 4.76 1.63
C VAL A 123 -13.13 3.47 0.85
N LYS A 124 -13.34 3.57 -0.46
CA LYS A 124 -13.04 2.51 -1.43
C LYS A 124 -12.20 3.07 -2.57
N LEU A 125 -10.97 2.58 -2.70
CA LEU A 125 -10.03 2.98 -3.73
C LEU A 125 -9.75 1.85 -4.70
N GLN A 126 -9.59 2.22 -5.97
CA GLN A 126 -9.10 1.35 -7.03
C GLN A 126 -7.77 1.91 -7.50
N LEU A 127 -6.70 1.16 -7.25
CA LEU A 127 -5.35 1.54 -7.61
C LEU A 127 -4.88 0.69 -8.77
N ASP A 128 -4.20 1.32 -9.73
CA ASP A 128 -3.43 0.55 -10.69
C ASP A 128 -2.18 -0.09 -10.03
N LEU A 129 -1.45 -0.94 -10.75
CA LEU A 129 -0.31 -1.65 -10.16
C LEU A 129 0.80 -0.71 -9.66
N PRO A 130 1.25 0.30 -10.44
CA PRO A 130 2.19 1.30 -9.93
C PRO A 130 1.72 1.97 -8.64
N GLU A 131 0.48 2.45 -8.59
CA GLU A 131 -0.09 3.12 -7.42
C GLU A 131 -0.17 2.19 -6.21
N ALA A 132 -0.66 0.96 -6.41
CA ALA A 132 -0.77 -0.04 -5.35
C ALA A 132 0.60 -0.42 -4.78
N ARG A 133 1.60 -0.64 -5.65
CA ARG A 133 2.97 -0.96 -5.22
C ARG A 133 3.59 0.22 -4.48
N HIS A 134 3.40 1.45 -4.97
CA HIS A 134 3.89 2.65 -4.29
C HIS A 134 3.26 2.79 -2.89
N HIS A 135 1.94 2.65 -2.79
CA HIS A 135 1.24 2.74 -1.52
C HIS A 135 1.66 1.63 -0.54
N ALA A 136 1.84 0.41 -1.01
CA ALA A 136 2.36 -0.69 -0.20
C ALA A 136 3.76 -0.39 0.36
N LEU A 137 4.67 0.10 -0.49
CA LEU A 137 6.01 0.48 -0.08
C LEU A 137 6.01 1.67 0.90
N ALA A 138 5.09 2.62 0.74
CA ALA A 138 4.92 3.72 1.69
C ALA A 138 4.48 3.22 3.07
N LEU A 139 3.56 2.24 3.15
CA LEU A 139 3.17 1.59 4.41
C LEU A 139 4.35 0.87 5.09
N LEU A 140 5.12 0.10 4.31
CA LEU A 140 6.29 -0.60 4.83
C LEU A 140 7.36 0.38 5.37
N ALA A 141 7.67 1.42 4.60
CA ALA A 141 8.64 2.43 5.00
C ALA A 141 8.18 3.21 6.24
N ALA A 142 6.90 3.53 6.34
CA ALA A 142 6.34 4.20 7.51
C ALA A 142 6.36 3.32 8.76
N ALA A 143 6.15 2.00 8.62
CA ALA A 143 6.27 1.06 9.73
C ALA A 143 7.71 0.99 10.27
N ASP A 144 8.69 0.91 9.38
CA ASP A 144 10.11 0.88 9.77
C ASP A 144 10.57 2.21 10.39
N ALA A 145 10.05 3.33 9.87
CA ALA A 145 10.27 4.64 10.47
C ALA A 145 9.66 4.73 11.87
N ALA A 146 8.44 4.23 12.05
CA ALA A 146 7.75 4.24 13.35
C ALA A 146 8.52 3.42 14.40
N ASP A 147 9.00 2.22 14.05
CA ASP A 147 9.83 1.40 14.95
C ASP A 147 11.13 2.11 15.33
N SER A 148 11.78 2.74 14.35
CA SER A 148 13.02 3.50 14.59
C SER A 148 12.78 4.69 15.53
N ASP A 149 11.66 5.39 15.35
CA ASP A 149 11.29 6.55 16.15
C ASP A 149 10.92 6.13 17.59
N ALA A 150 10.21 5.02 17.74
CA ALA A 150 9.89 4.42 19.04
C ALA A 150 11.16 3.96 19.78
N PHE A 151 12.11 3.32 19.07
CA PHE A 151 13.40 2.95 19.63
C PHE A 151 14.18 4.18 20.10
N LEU A 152 14.27 5.23 19.27
CA LEU A 152 15.00 6.45 19.62
C LEU A 152 14.37 7.14 20.83
N TYR A 153 13.03 7.19 20.88
CA TYR A 153 12.30 7.70 22.03
C TYR A 153 12.65 6.94 23.32
N GLN A 154 12.56 5.61 23.30
CA GLN A 154 12.89 4.76 24.46
C GLN A 154 14.35 4.90 24.87
N PHE A 155 15.27 4.98 23.91
CA PHE A 155 16.68 5.15 24.18
C PHE A 155 16.98 6.49 24.86
N MET A 156 16.44 7.60 24.33
CA MET A 156 16.73 8.94 24.87
C MET A 156 16.06 9.18 26.24
N THR A 157 14.85 8.67 26.43
CA THR A 157 14.15 8.79 27.72
C THR A 157 14.72 7.86 28.78
N GLY A 158 15.18 6.65 28.40
CA GLY A 158 15.66 5.66 29.36
C GLY A 158 17.16 5.71 29.66
N ALA A 159 18.01 6.08 28.69
CA ALA A 159 19.47 6.03 28.86
C ALA A 159 20.10 7.40 29.16
N THR A 160 19.45 8.49 28.74
CA THR A 160 20.02 9.84 28.84
C THR A 160 19.25 10.78 29.77
N ASP A 161 18.21 10.28 30.46
CA ASP A 161 17.33 11.05 31.35
C ASP A 161 16.86 12.38 30.72
N MET A 162 16.65 12.39 29.39
CA MET A 162 16.18 13.59 28.69
C MET A 162 14.70 13.80 28.94
N GLU A 163 14.31 15.06 29.09
CA GLU A 163 12.91 15.43 29.23
C GLU A 163 12.13 15.09 27.95
N LEU A 164 10.87 14.67 28.11
CA LEU A 164 10.04 14.19 27.00
C LEU A 164 9.92 15.20 25.85
N GLU A 165 9.89 16.48 26.20
CA GLU A 165 9.79 17.60 25.27
C GLU A 165 11.04 17.72 24.38
N GLU A 166 12.22 17.52 24.96
CA GLU A 166 13.50 17.56 24.26
C GLU A 166 13.64 16.38 23.29
N VAL A 167 13.24 15.19 23.74
CA VAL A 167 13.22 13.98 22.90
C VAL A 167 12.28 14.16 21.71
N GLY A 168 11.11 14.75 21.91
CA GLY A 168 10.18 15.07 20.84
C GLY A 168 10.79 15.97 19.77
N VAL A 169 11.52 17.01 20.17
CA VAL A 169 12.24 17.91 19.25
C VAL A 169 13.31 17.16 18.47
N LEU A 170 14.10 16.31 19.13
CA LEU A 170 15.16 15.52 18.48
C LEU A 170 14.61 14.53 17.46
N ILE A 171 13.50 13.84 17.78
CA ILE A 171 12.85 12.92 16.85
C ILE A 171 12.36 13.67 15.60
N GLN A 172 11.74 14.84 15.77
CA GLN A 172 11.33 15.66 14.62
C GLN A 172 12.51 16.10 13.77
N GLN A 173 13.60 16.56 14.38
CA GLN A 173 14.83 16.93 13.66
C GLN A 173 15.43 15.74 12.92
N PHE A 174 15.45 14.56 13.55
CA PHE A 174 15.93 13.33 12.93
C PHE A 174 15.06 12.89 11.76
N ALA A 175 13.72 12.98 11.88
CA ALA A 175 12.79 12.70 10.80
C ALA A 175 13.03 13.62 9.58
N LEU A 176 13.20 14.93 9.81
CA LEU A 176 13.54 15.88 8.75
C LEU A 176 14.91 15.59 8.11
N TYR A 177 15.89 15.20 8.91
CA TYR A 177 17.21 14.78 8.43
C TYR A 177 17.12 13.55 7.51
N ARG A 178 16.38 12.51 7.92
CA ARG A 178 16.14 11.30 7.09
C ARG A 178 15.47 11.66 5.76
N GLN A 179 14.44 12.51 5.80
CA GLN A 179 13.72 12.94 4.60
C GLN A 179 14.64 13.68 3.63
N ARG A 180 15.50 14.58 4.13
CA ARG A 180 16.47 15.29 3.30
C ARG A 180 17.46 14.32 2.65
N ARG A 181 18.01 13.37 3.41
CA ARG A 181 18.96 12.36 2.89
C ARG A 181 18.35 11.48 1.80
N GLN A 182 17.09 11.07 1.96
CA GLN A 182 16.38 10.31 0.93
C GLN A 182 16.21 11.12 -0.37
N LEU A 183 15.80 12.39 -0.27
CA LEU A 183 15.68 13.26 -1.44
C LEU A 183 17.02 13.46 -2.15
N GLU A 184 18.11 13.65 -1.40
CA GLU A 184 19.46 13.76 -1.95
C GLU A 184 19.86 12.49 -2.71
N SER A 185 19.56 11.30 -2.17
CA SER A 185 19.86 10.02 -2.81
C SER A 185 19.05 9.72 -4.09
N MET A 186 17.93 10.43 -4.29
CA MET A 186 17.12 10.28 -5.51
C MET A 186 17.58 11.20 -6.64
N ILE A 187 18.34 12.24 -6.34
CA ILE A 187 18.81 13.25 -7.31
C ILE A 187 20.23 12.94 -7.81
N GLY A 188 21.05 12.27 -6.99
CA GLY A 188 22.42 11.87 -7.33
C GLY A 188 22.50 10.51 -8.01
#